data_AF-A0A7W0D3A4-F1
#
_entry.id   AF-A0A7W0D3A4-F1
#
_cell.length_a   1.000
_cell.length_b   1.000
_cell.length_c   1.000
_cell.angle_alpha   90.00
_cell.angle_beta   90.00
_cell.angle_gamma   90.00
#
_symmetry.space_group_name_H-M   'P 1'
#
loop_
_entity.id
_entity.type
_entity.pdbx_description
1 polymer ?
#
loop_
_entity_poly.entity_id
_entity_poly.type
_entity_poly.pdbx_seq_one_letter_code
_entity_poly.pdbx_strand_id
1 'polypeptide(L)' 'MILQIVTFIIVMLGWTLYKVRMFLKKNQPVTAGLYGCLMGICTILGSLLAAHVDIPSTTTPLNLIFQPIGKLILNR' A
#
# COMPACT_ATOMS: atom_id res chain seq x y z
N MET A 1 -15.67 8.75 -8.50
CA MET A 1 -14.63 7.77 -8.14
C MET A 1 -13.25 8.14 -8.69
N ILE A 2 -13.06 8.25 -10.02
CA ILE A 2 -11.76 8.64 -10.60
C ILE A 2 -11.24 9.99 -10.07
N LEU A 3 -12.10 11.00 -9.95
CA LEU A 3 -11.70 12.31 -9.40
C LEU A 3 -11.16 12.22 -7.96
N GLN A 4 -11.72 11.36 -7.12
CA GLN A 4 -11.26 11.15 -5.73
C GLN A 4 -9.90 10.46 -5.71
N ILE A 5 -9.70 9.46 -6.57
CA ILE A 5 -8.43 8.75 -6.70
C ILE A 5 -7.34 9.70 -7.22
N VAL A 6 -7.63 10.48 -8.26
CA VAL A 6 -6.70 11.46 -8.81
C VAL A 6 -6.33 12.51 -7.77
N THR A 7 -7.31 13.04 -7.04
CA THR A 7 -7.06 14.00 -5.95
C THR A 7 -6.23 13.38 -4.83
N PHE A 8 -6.54 12.15 -4.42
CA PHE A 8 -5.80 11.40 -3.42
C PHE A 8 -4.33 11.22 -3.83
N ILE A 9 -4.09 10.75 -5.06
CA ILE A 9 -2.75 10.53 -5.61
C ILE A 9 -1.95 11.85 -5.64
N ILE A 10 -2.54 12.95 -6.10
CA ILE A 10 -1.87 14.26 -6.18
C ILE A 10 -1.47 14.76 -4.77
N VAL A 11 -2.39 14.66 -3.81
CA VAL A 11 -2.12 15.09 -2.42
C VAL A 11 -1.05 14.22 -1.77
N MET A 12 -1.12 12.89 -1.93
CA MET A 12 -0.13 11.94 -1.44
C MET A 12 1.26 12.19 -2.06
N LEU A 13 1.34 12.36 -3.38
CA LEU A 13 2.61 12.64 -4.07
C LEU A 13 3.22 13.96 -3.63
N GLY A 14 2.42 15.03 -3.54
CA GLY A 14 2.89 16.32 -3.07
C GLY A 14 3.47 16.24 -1.65
N TRP A 15 2.76 15.57 -0.74
CA TRP A 15 3.21 15.40 0.64
C TRP A 15 4.47 14.53 0.75
N THR A 16 4.50 13.43 -0.02
CA THR A 16 5.63 12.51 -0.06
C THR A 16 6.89 13.23 -0.55
N LEU A 17 6.79 13.97 -1.65
CA LEU A 17 7.90 14.75 -2.19
C LEU A 17 8.40 15.82 -1.22
N TYR A 18 7.48 16.49 -0.52
CA TYR A 18 7.84 17.47 0.51
C TYR A 18 8.64 16.82 1.65
N LYS A 19 8.17 15.69 2.18
CA LYS A 19 8.84 14.93 3.24
C LYS A 19 10.17 14.34 2.79
N VAL A 20 10.24 13.75 1.60
CA VAL A 20 11.48 13.21 1.02
C VAL A 20 12.52 14.31 0.86
N ARG A 21 12.14 15.49 0.36
CA ARG A 21 13.04 16.66 0.29
C ARG A 21 13.49 17.14 1.67
N MET A 22 12.63 17.09 2.67
CA MET A 22 12.99 17.41 4.06
C MET A 22 14.04 16.44 4.63
N PHE A 23 13.89 15.13 4.39
CA PHE A 23 14.86 14.12 4.84
C PHE A 23 16.19 14.21 4.08
N LEU A 24 16.15 14.51 2.77
CA LEU A 24 17.35 14.78 1.96
C LEU A 24 18.10 16.02 2.48
N LYS A 25 17.40 17.11 2.83
CA LYS A 25 18.03 18.30 3.44
C LYS A 25 18.68 18.00 4.80
N LYS A 26 18.21 16.97 5.51
CA LYS A 26 18.79 16.51 6.78
C LYS A 26 19.94 15.51 6.58
N ASN A 27 20.43 15.28 5.36
CA ASN A 27 21.45 14.28 5.04
C ASN A 27 21.08 12.86 5.51
N GLN A 28 19.78 12.51 5.48
CA GLN A 28 19.28 11.18 5.81
C GLN A 28 18.73 10.46 4.56
N PRO A 29 19.60 10.08 3.61
CA PRO A 29 19.16 9.48 2.34
C PRO A 29 18.51 8.11 2.53
N VAL A 30 18.97 7.33 3.51
CA VAL A 30 18.38 6.02 3.85
C VAL A 30 16.94 6.17 4.32
N THR A 31 16.69 7.12 5.23
CA THR A 31 15.34 7.42 5.74
C THR A 31 14.44 7.95 4.64
N ALA A 32 14.96 8.79 3.74
CA ALA A 32 14.22 9.29 2.58
C ALA A 32 13.80 8.15 1.63
N GLY A 33 14.69 7.19 1.37
CA GLY A 33 14.41 6.01 0.55
C GLY A 33 13.37 5.08 1.17
N LEU A 34 13.53 4.74 2.46
CA LEU A 34 12.56 3.94 3.21
C LEU A 34 11.19 4.60 3.25
N TYR A 35 11.15 5.91 3.54
CA TYR A 35 9.91 6.68 3.55
C TYR A 35 9.25 6.68 2.18
N GLY A 36 10.00 6.94 1.10
CA GLY A 36 9.48 6.93 -0.26
C GLY A 36 8.90 5.57 -0.67
N CYS A 37 9.62 4.47 -0.39
CA CYS A 37 9.13 3.11 -0.65
C CYS A 37 7.83 2.82 0.11
N LEU A 38 7.80 3.11 1.41
CA LEU A 38 6.64 2.85 2.25
C LEU A 38 5.42 3.66 1.77
N MET A 39 5.62 4.94 1.48
CA MET A 39 4.58 5.83 0.98
C MET A 39 4.08 5.39 -0.41
N GLY A 40 4.97 4.89 -1.27
CA GLY A 40 4.61 4.34 -2.57
C GLY A 40 3.67 3.14 -2.44
N ILE A 41 4.01 2.17 -1.57
CA ILE A 41 3.17 1.00 -1.30
C ILE A 41 1.81 1.42 -0.74
N CYS A 42 1.79 2.35 0.24
CA CYS A 42 0.54 2.88 0.80
C CYS A 42 -0.31 3.62 -0.24
N THR A 43 0.31 4.34 -1.19
CA THR A 43 -0.40 5.06 -2.25
C THR A 43 -1.05 4.09 -3.23
N ILE A 44 -0.35 3.00 -3.60
CA ILE A 44 -0.88 1.94 -4.45
C ILE A 44 -2.07 1.24 -3.77
N LEU A 45 -1.90 0.83 -2.52
CA LEU A 45 -2.97 0.19 -1.72
C LEU A 45 -4.18 1.12 -1.55
N GLY A 46 -3.95 2.38 -1.20
CA GLY A 46 -5.02 3.37 -1.02
C GLY A 46 -5.75 3.67 -2.33
N SER A 47 -5.04 3.71 -3.46
CA SER A 47 -5.65 3.88 -4.78
C SER A 47 -6.49 2.66 -5.17
N LEU A 48 -6.02 1.45 -4.86
CA LEU A 48 -6.74 0.21 -5.11
C LEU A 48 -8.02 0.10 -4.26
N LEU A 49 -7.95 0.53 -2.99
CA LEU A 49 -9.10 0.60 -2.10
C LEU A 49 -10.12 1.66 -2.56
N ALA A 50 -9.63 2.85 -2.96
CA ALA A 50 -10.48 3.95 -3.44
C ALA A 50 -11.12 3.66 -4.81
N ALA A 51 -10.50 2.80 -5.61
CA ALA A 51 -11.07 2.31 -6.86
C ALA A 51 -12.30 1.41 -6.65
N HIS A 52 -12.60 1.00 -5.40
CA HIS A 52 -13.71 0.10 -5.08
C HIS A 52 -13.70 -1.13 -6.02
N VAL A 53 -12.50 -1.53 -6.47
CA VAL A 53 -12.30 -2.85 -7.03
C VAL A 53 -12.84 -3.75 -5.94
N ASP A 54 -13.79 -4.63 -6.27
CA ASP A 54 -14.24 -5.69 -5.37
C ASP A 54 -13.01 -6.51 -5.04
N ILE A 55 -12.23 -6.04 -4.06
CA ILE A 55 -11.17 -6.80 -3.43
C ILE A 55 -11.99 -7.89 -2.77
N PRO A 56 -11.98 -9.11 -3.32
CA PRO A 56 -12.81 -10.15 -2.77
C PRO A 56 -12.37 -10.23 -1.32
N SER A 57 -13.31 -9.97 -0.42
CA SER A 57 -13.22 -9.84 1.04
C SER A 57 -11.89 -10.32 1.61
N THR A 58 -11.29 -9.64 2.60
CA THR A 58 -10.02 -10.00 3.28
C THR A 58 -9.81 -11.51 3.55
N THR A 59 -10.88 -12.30 3.60
CA THR A 59 -10.90 -13.76 3.59
C THR A 59 -10.39 -14.46 2.34
N THR A 60 -10.40 -13.89 1.14
CA THR A 60 -10.15 -14.59 -0.14
C THR A 60 -8.67 -14.86 -0.44
N PRO A 61 -7.77 -13.86 -0.38
CA PRO A 61 -6.33 -14.14 -0.51
C PRO A 61 -5.80 -14.91 0.73
N LEU A 62 -6.38 -14.66 1.91
CA LEU A 62 -6.06 -15.42 3.12
C LEU A 62 -6.51 -16.89 2.98
N ASN A 63 -7.71 -17.16 2.44
CA ASN A 63 -8.15 -18.53 2.17
C ASN A 63 -7.24 -19.24 1.18
N LEU A 64 -6.78 -18.55 0.14
CA LEU A 64 -5.91 -19.14 -0.87
C LEU A 64 -4.58 -19.63 -0.28
N ILE A 65 -4.03 -18.91 0.70
CA ILE A 65 -2.80 -19.27 1.41
C ILE A 65 -3.05 -20.27 2.55
N PHE A 66 -4.15 -20.10 3.30
CA PHE A 66 -4.43 -20.91 4.50
C PHE A 66 -5.28 -22.15 4.24
N GLN A 67 -6.01 -22.27 3.12
CA GLN A 67 -6.70 -23.51 2.71
C GLN A 67 -5.74 -24.70 2.55
N PRO A 68 -4.60 -24.59 1.84
CA PRO A 68 -3.69 -25.73 1.70
C PRO A 68 -3.09 -26.14 3.06
N ILE A 69 -2.78 -25.18 3.92
CA ILE A 69 -2.27 -25.44 5.28
C ILE A 69 -3.35 -26.11 6.14
N GLY A 70 -4.59 -25.61 6.08
CA GLY A 70 -5.74 -26.19 6.81
C GLY A 70 -6.07 -27.61 6.35
N LYS A 71 -6.02 -27.90 5.04
CA LYS A 71 -6.18 -29.27 4.52
C LYS A 71 -5.07 -30.21 4.99
N LEU A 72 -3.85 -29.70 5.16
CA LEU A 72 -2.71 -30.50 5.59
C LEU A 72 -2.79 -30.85 7.09
N ILE A 73 -3.39 -29.97 7.89
CA ILE A 73 -3.63 -30.17 9.33
C ILE A 73 -4.86 -31.06 9.58
N LEU A 74 -5.92 -30.93 8.77
CA LEU A 74 -7.18 -31.69 8.92
C LEU A 74 -7.09 -33.12 8.35
N ASN A 75 -5.98 -33.51 7.73
CA ASN A 75 -5.74 -34.90 7.31
C ASN A 75 -5.18 -35.76 8.47
N ARG A 76 -5.88 -35.71 9.62
CA ARG A 76 -5.76 -36.62 10.76
C ARG A 76 -7.12 -36.76 11.42
#